data_AF-A0A1F5APF9-F1
#
_entry.id   AF-A0A1F5APF9-F1
#
_cell.length_a   1.000
_cell.length_b   1.000
_cell.length_c   1.000
_cell.angle_alpha   90.00
_cell.angle_beta   90.00
_cell.angle_gamma   90.00
#
_symmetry.space_group_name_H-M   'P 1'
#
loop_
_entity.id
_entity.type
_entity.pdbx_description
1 polymer ?
#
loop_
_entity_poly.entity_id
_entity_poly.type
_entity_poly.pdbx_seq_one_letter_code
_entity_poly.pdbx_strand_id
1 'polypeptide(L)'
;KDIRLVYVPPRSIGEFGGEEDNWMWPRHTGDFSFLRAYVGPDGGPADFAQTNVPYKPKRFLKVAPQGVRENDFVFLLGYPGRTYRHTTSPFLAYEEEVRMPYVADWYAWQIALMEKMGKADRAVALKHAARIKGLANTMKNYRGKLQGMERVGIVDRKKEEERLLESFIAADPARKARYTGLLANFAAVYDEMRASAVYRMLLNYLRSNVNLLNFAAMINEASLERPKKDIEREPEYMDRNFPQTKRRVELALNNYYEPTDRAIFKELLVRGARLAEARALPAFAAIAAAADKDKAAESFVANLYGRTRLHDKDFVRTALDKPSADLKVMNDPLVELAASLYPEYKKLRKQEDAWSGTLDALYPLLLEVKSQFQAKDFIPDANSTLRLTFGRIKGYSPADAVHYGPFTTLDGVLEKTTGREPFDTPGKLFDLRKAGDFGRFKPEGFESVPACVLYDADTTGGNSGSPVLNARGELVAVNFDRTYEATINDYAWSADYSRSIGVDIRYVLWITEKFAGAGFLLEEMGVGTGK
;
A
#
# COMPACT_ATOMS: atom_id res chain seq x y z
N LYS A 1 -10.07 9.52 -20.51
CA LYS A 1 -10.04 10.00 -19.10
C LYS A 1 -11.43 9.95 -18.47
N ASP A 2 -12.47 9.60 -19.24
CA ASP A 2 -13.82 9.33 -18.75
C ASP A 2 -14.00 7.82 -18.48
N ILE A 3 -14.03 7.45 -17.19
CA ILE A 3 -14.31 6.10 -16.71
C ILE A 3 -15.53 6.20 -15.80
N ARG A 4 -16.60 5.45 -16.12
CA ARG A 4 -17.87 5.51 -15.40
C ARG A 4 -18.12 4.21 -14.66
N LEU A 5 -18.63 4.33 -13.44
CA LEU A 5 -19.14 3.21 -12.67
C LEU A 5 -20.40 2.65 -13.34
N VAL A 6 -20.42 1.35 -13.61
CA VAL A 6 -21.59 0.63 -14.14
C VAL A 6 -22.27 -0.14 -13.03
N TYR A 7 -21.50 -0.88 -12.24
CA TYR A 7 -22.00 -1.66 -11.11
C TYR A 7 -20.91 -1.88 -10.08
N VAL A 8 -21.29 -1.82 -8.81
CA VAL A 8 -20.48 -2.25 -7.67
C VAL A 8 -21.41 -3.01 -6.72
N PRO A 9 -21.03 -4.20 -6.22
CA PRO A 9 -21.82 -4.89 -5.22
C PRO A 9 -21.86 -4.09 -3.91
N PRO A 10 -22.84 -4.34 -3.02
CA PRO A 10 -22.83 -3.79 -1.67
C PRO A 10 -21.50 -4.05 -0.97
N ARG A 11 -21.08 -3.14 -0.09
CA ARG A 11 -19.82 -3.25 0.65
C ARG A 11 -19.74 -4.54 1.47
N SER A 12 -20.86 -5.06 1.98
CA SER A 12 -20.91 -6.35 2.66
C SER A 12 -20.68 -7.57 1.77
N ILE A 13 -20.57 -7.40 0.45
CA ILE A 13 -20.13 -8.42 -0.50
C ILE A 13 -18.73 -8.06 -1.00
N GLY A 14 -18.55 -6.82 -1.48
CA GLY A 14 -17.29 -6.33 -2.07
C GLY A 14 -16.13 -6.18 -1.10
N GLU A 15 -16.42 -5.99 0.19
CA GLU A 15 -15.44 -5.92 1.29
C GLU A 15 -15.85 -6.85 2.45
N PHE A 16 -16.54 -7.96 2.18
CA PHE A 16 -16.92 -8.94 3.22
C PHE A 16 -15.68 -9.39 4.03
N GLY A 17 -15.78 -9.29 5.35
CA GLY A 17 -14.68 -9.59 6.29
C GLY A 17 -13.69 -8.43 6.51
N GLY A 18 -13.73 -7.37 5.70
CA GLY A 18 -12.94 -6.15 5.93
C GLY A 18 -11.46 -6.40 6.20
N GLU A 19 -10.91 -5.69 7.19
CA GLU A 19 -9.50 -5.84 7.59
C GLU A 19 -9.20 -7.15 8.34
N GLU A 20 -10.22 -7.79 8.94
CA GLU A 20 -10.09 -9.11 9.58
C GLU A 20 -9.77 -10.17 8.53
N ASP A 21 -10.64 -10.22 7.51
CA ASP A 21 -10.44 -10.71 6.14
C ASP A 21 -9.03 -10.50 5.57
N ASN A 22 -8.57 -9.24 5.47
CA ASN A 22 -7.44 -8.82 4.62
C ASN A 22 -6.17 -9.70 4.74
N TRP A 23 -5.55 -10.09 3.62
CA TRP A 23 -4.46 -11.09 3.51
C TRP A 23 -4.78 -12.52 4.00
N MET A 24 -5.97 -12.81 4.50
CA MET A 24 -6.28 -14.14 5.05
C MET A 24 -6.96 -15.07 4.04
N TRP A 25 -6.76 -16.37 4.25
CA TRP A 25 -7.55 -17.46 3.70
C TRP A 25 -7.94 -18.41 4.85
N PRO A 26 -9.18 -18.96 4.90
CA PRO A 26 -10.27 -18.89 3.92
C PRO A 26 -10.88 -17.50 3.71
N ARG A 27 -11.11 -17.15 2.44
CA ARG A 27 -11.64 -15.83 2.02
C ARG A 27 -12.97 -15.95 1.29
N HIS A 28 -13.88 -15.01 1.51
CA HIS A 28 -15.25 -15.06 0.97
C HIS A 28 -15.73 -13.73 0.37
N THR A 29 -14.80 -12.90 -0.10
CA THR A 29 -15.07 -11.54 -0.57
C THR A 29 -15.39 -11.54 -2.08
N GLY A 30 -16.52 -10.95 -2.45
CA GLY A 30 -16.90 -10.68 -3.84
C GLY A 30 -16.26 -9.39 -4.36
N ASP A 31 -14.92 -9.31 -4.35
CA ASP A 31 -14.17 -8.10 -4.70
C ASP A 31 -14.13 -7.87 -6.22
N PHE A 32 -15.18 -7.23 -6.74
CA PHE A 32 -15.26 -6.83 -8.15
C PHE A 32 -16.12 -5.57 -8.32
N SER A 33 -15.92 -4.89 -9.45
CA SER A 33 -16.84 -3.87 -9.95
C SER A 33 -16.79 -3.84 -11.47
N PHE A 34 -17.85 -3.33 -12.10
CA PHE A 34 -17.89 -3.07 -13.53
C PHE A 34 -17.74 -1.58 -13.78
N LEU A 35 -16.76 -1.24 -14.60
CA LEU A 35 -16.52 0.11 -15.10
C LEU A 35 -16.68 0.11 -16.62
N ARG A 36 -17.02 1.27 -17.18
CA ARG A 36 -17.09 1.47 -18.64
C ARG A 36 -16.22 2.65 -19.03
N ALA A 37 -15.32 2.43 -19.96
CA ALA A 37 -14.50 3.47 -20.55
C ALA A 37 -15.28 4.19 -21.66
N TYR A 38 -15.14 5.52 -21.70
CA TYR A 38 -15.76 6.39 -22.68
C TYR A 38 -14.71 7.22 -23.44
N VAL A 39 -15.03 7.53 -24.69
CA VAL A 39 -14.23 8.37 -25.59
C VAL A 39 -15.09 9.48 -26.19
N GLY A 40 -14.43 10.51 -26.71
CA GLY A 40 -15.11 11.53 -27.49
C GLY A 40 -15.84 10.92 -28.69
N PRO A 41 -16.83 11.62 -29.28
CA PRO A 41 -17.50 11.17 -30.51
C PRO A 41 -16.54 10.93 -31.68
N ASP A 42 -15.37 11.55 -31.66
CA ASP A 42 -14.25 11.37 -32.60
C ASP A 42 -13.43 10.10 -32.36
N GLY A 43 -13.69 9.37 -31.26
CA GLY A 43 -12.96 8.17 -30.83
C GLY A 43 -11.72 8.46 -29.98
N GLY A 44 -11.40 9.73 -29.71
CA GLY A 44 -10.22 10.15 -28.96
C GLY A 44 -10.41 10.11 -27.43
N PRO A 45 -9.31 10.06 -26.64
CA PRO A 45 -9.39 10.23 -25.19
C PRO A 45 -9.96 11.61 -24.82
N ALA A 46 -11.09 11.63 -24.12
CA ALA A 46 -11.70 12.85 -23.61
C ALA A 46 -11.81 12.84 -22.08
N ASP A 47 -11.95 14.04 -21.50
CA ASP A 47 -12.49 14.23 -20.15
C ASP A 47 -14.01 13.94 -20.15
N PHE A 48 -14.62 13.91 -18.97
CA PHE A 48 -16.05 13.60 -18.84
C PHE A 48 -16.92 14.59 -19.63
N ALA A 49 -17.78 14.05 -20.50
CA ALA A 49 -18.84 14.78 -21.16
C ALA A 49 -20.05 13.86 -21.39
N GLN A 50 -21.26 14.39 -21.26
CA GLN A 50 -22.49 13.61 -21.49
C GLN A 50 -22.60 13.05 -22.91
N THR A 51 -21.97 13.72 -23.88
CA THR A 51 -21.93 13.34 -25.31
C THR A 51 -20.90 12.26 -25.63
N ASN A 52 -20.01 11.89 -24.70
CA ASN A 52 -19.04 10.82 -24.92
C ASN A 52 -19.75 9.48 -25.15
N VAL A 53 -19.12 8.62 -25.95
CA VAL A 53 -19.66 7.31 -26.33
C VAL A 53 -18.82 6.17 -25.73
N PRO A 54 -19.41 4.98 -25.47
CA PRO A 54 -18.65 3.83 -24.98
C PRO A 54 -17.47 3.49 -25.90
N TYR A 55 -16.30 3.30 -25.31
CA TYR A 55 -15.11 2.86 -26.04
C TYR A 55 -15.33 1.46 -26.62
N LYS A 56 -14.98 1.28 -27.90
CA LYS A 56 -15.04 -0.02 -28.59
C LYS A 56 -13.63 -0.63 -28.64
N PRO A 57 -13.28 -1.55 -27.73
CA PRO A 57 -11.94 -2.13 -27.71
C PRO A 57 -11.71 -3.04 -28.91
N LYS A 58 -10.47 -3.09 -29.42
CA LYS A 58 -10.08 -4.00 -30.52
C LYS A 58 -10.22 -5.48 -30.14
N ARG A 59 -10.04 -5.78 -28.85
CA ARG A 59 -10.12 -7.11 -28.24
C ARG A 59 -10.68 -6.97 -26.83
N PHE A 60 -11.47 -7.94 -26.41
CA PHE A 60 -11.95 -8.09 -25.04
C PHE A 60 -11.84 -9.56 -24.63
N LEU A 61 -11.78 -9.81 -23.34
CA LEU A 61 -11.68 -11.16 -22.80
C LEU A 61 -13.01 -11.88 -22.93
N LYS A 62 -12.98 -13.14 -23.36
CA LYS A 62 -14.14 -14.03 -23.22
C LYS A 62 -14.25 -14.49 -21.77
N VAL A 63 -15.46 -14.64 -21.29
CA VAL A 63 -15.73 -15.14 -19.93
C VAL A 63 -16.01 -16.64 -19.99
N ALA A 64 -15.41 -17.42 -19.10
CA ALA A 64 -15.66 -18.85 -18.96
C ALA A 64 -16.64 -19.09 -17.80
N PRO A 65 -17.98 -19.11 -18.03
CA PRO A 65 -18.98 -19.21 -16.96
C PRO A 65 -18.92 -20.54 -16.19
N GLN A 66 -18.27 -21.56 -16.75
CA GLN A 66 -18.00 -22.84 -16.08
C GLN A 66 -16.91 -22.76 -15.00
N GLY A 67 -16.12 -21.67 -14.97
CA GLY A 67 -15.02 -21.47 -14.03
C GLY A 67 -13.86 -22.44 -14.22
N VAL A 68 -13.28 -22.87 -13.09
CA VAL A 68 -12.10 -23.75 -13.01
C VAL A 68 -12.28 -24.84 -11.96
N ARG A 69 -11.43 -25.87 -12.06
CA ARG A 69 -11.26 -26.96 -11.09
C ARG A 69 -9.86 -26.94 -10.50
N GLU A 70 -9.67 -27.66 -9.40
CA GLU A 70 -8.35 -27.85 -8.82
C GLU A 70 -7.38 -28.46 -9.85
N ASN A 71 -6.13 -27.99 -9.81
CA ASN A 71 -5.04 -28.29 -10.74
C ASN A 71 -5.17 -27.75 -12.16
N ASP A 72 -6.28 -27.10 -12.53
CA ASP A 72 -6.40 -26.42 -13.84
C ASP A 72 -5.30 -25.35 -13.98
N PHE A 73 -4.72 -25.26 -15.18
CA PHE A 73 -3.72 -24.24 -15.51
C PHE A 73 -4.37 -22.86 -15.59
N VAL A 74 -3.70 -21.87 -15.00
CA VAL A 74 -4.08 -20.47 -15.09
C VAL A 74 -2.87 -19.58 -15.34
N PHE A 75 -3.11 -18.45 -15.98
CA PHE A 75 -2.13 -17.37 -16.09
C PHE A 75 -2.82 -16.01 -15.95
N LEU A 76 -2.06 -14.98 -15.61
CA LEU A 76 -2.57 -13.63 -15.51
C LEU A 76 -1.60 -12.64 -16.13
N LEU A 77 -2.18 -11.57 -16.67
CA LEU A 77 -1.49 -10.40 -17.18
C LEU A 77 -1.82 -9.23 -16.27
N GLY A 78 -0.80 -8.62 -15.67
CA GLY A 78 -0.99 -7.56 -14.68
C GLY A 78 0.15 -6.56 -14.67
N TYR A 79 -0.01 -5.52 -13.85
CA TYR A 79 0.98 -4.45 -13.67
C TYR A 79 1.53 -4.51 -12.24
N PRO A 80 2.32 -5.54 -11.88
CA PRO A 80 2.90 -5.63 -10.55
C PRO A 80 3.75 -4.40 -10.26
N GLY A 81 3.53 -3.79 -9.10
CA GLY A 81 4.11 -2.50 -8.73
C GLY A 81 5.61 -2.59 -8.48
N ARG A 82 6.02 -3.30 -7.42
CA ARG A 82 7.43 -3.42 -7.06
C ARG A 82 7.73 -4.72 -6.33
N THR A 83 8.86 -5.34 -6.68
CA THR A 83 9.50 -6.41 -5.91
C THR A 83 10.97 -6.05 -5.68
N TYR A 84 11.63 -6.78 -4.79
CA TYR A 84 12.96 -6.50 -4.27
C TYR A 84 13.86 -7.75 -4.28
N ARG A 85 13.62 -8.69 -5.20
CA ARG A 85 14.27 -10.01 -5.21
C ARG A 85 15.76 -9.93 -5.55
N HIS A 86 16.13 -8.90 -6.30
CA HIS A 86 17.53 -8.65 -6.69
C HIS A 86 18.29 -7.74 -5.75
N THR A 87 17.68 -7.29 -4.64
CA THR A 87 18.34 -6.47 -3.63
C THR A 87 19.38 -7.26 -2.82
N THR A 88 20.19 -6.53 -2.04
CA THR A 88 21.35 -7.07 -1.31
C THR A 88 21.02 -7.46 0.13
N SER A 89 21.88 -8.25 0.77
CA SER A 89 21.68 -8.64 2.17
C SER A 89 21.70 -7.45 3.14
N PRO A 90 22.51 -6.37 2.97
CA PRO A 90 22.42 -5.19 3.82
C PRO A 90 21.08 -4.46 3.70
N PHE A 91 20.47 -4.43 2.50
CA PHE A 91 19.12 -3.90 2.33
C PHE A 91 18.09 -4.73 3.10
N LEU A 92 18.11 -6.06 2.93
CA LEU A 92 17.17 -6.94 3.63
C LEU A 92 17.32 -6.84 5.15
N ALA A 93 18.56 -6.78 5.66
CA ALA A 93 18.83 -6.61 7.08
C ALA A 93 18.34 -5.25 7.59
N TYR A 94 18.52 -4.16 6.82
CA TYR A 94 17.99 -2.85 7.19
C TYR A 94 16.44 -2.84 7.24
N GLU A 95 15.80 -3.51 6.29
CA GLU A 95 14.34 -3.66 6.25
C GLU A 95 13.82 -4.46 7.44
N GLU A 96 14.41 -5.63 7.70
CA GLU A 96 14.00 -6.59 8.72
C GLU A 96 14.30 -6.11 10.14
N GLU A 97 15.49 -5.56 10.39
CA GLU A 97 15.96 -5.26 11.75
C GLU A 97 15.64 -3.82 12.19
N VAL A 98 15.43 -2.90 11.24
CA VAL A 98 15.33 -1.46 11.55
C VAL A 98 14.02 -0.86 11.07
N ARG A 99 13.79 -0.83 9.75
CA ARG A 99 12.72 -0.01 9.18
C ARG A 99 11.33 -0.58 9.45
N MET A 100 11.08 -1.84 9.11
CA MET A 100 9.74 -2.43 9.25
C MET A 100 9.29 -2.55 10.71
N PRO A 101 10.11 -3.01 11.67
CA PRO A 101 9.71 -3.06 13.07
C PRO A 101 9.36 -1.67 13.61
N TYR A 102 10.21 -0.67 13.35
CA TYR A 102 9.98 0.70 13.81
C TYR A 102 8.67 1.30 13.29
N VAL A 103 8.38 1.10 11.99
CA VAL A 103 7.13 1.57 11.37
C VAL A 103 5.92 0.83 11.97
N ALA A 104 6.00 -0.49 12.10
CA ALA A 104 4.90 -1.31 12.61
C ALA A 104 4.55 -0.92 14.05
N ASP A 105 5.54 -0.73 14.92
CA ASP A 105 5.34 -0.35 16.32
C ASP A 105 4.80 1.08 16.47
N TRP A 106 5.31 2.01 15.66
CA TRP A 106 4.80 3.37 15.63
C TRP A 106 3.34 3.43 15.16
N TYR A 107 2.96 2.62 14.18
CA TYR A 107 1.60 2.56 13.67
C TYR A 107 0.67 1.89 14.69
N ALA A 108 1.11 0.80 15.34
CA ALA A 108 0.37 0.16 16.43
C ALA A 108 0.05 1.16 17.55
N TRP A 109 1.03 1.95 17.98
CA TRP A 109 0.84 2.97 19.01
C TRP A 109 -0.18 4.04 18.59
N GLN A 110 -0.09 4.56 17.35
CA GLN A 110 -1.03 5.56 16.85
C GLN A 110 -2.45 5.01 16.72
N ILE A 111 -2.62 3.76 16.27
CA ILE A 111 -3.92 3.10 16.19
C ILE A 111 -4.55 3.03 17.58
N ALA A 112 -3.83 2.49 18.57
CA ALA A 112 -4.31 2.37 19.94
C ALA A 112 -4.69 3.74 20.55
N LEU A 113 -3.90 4.78 20.26
CA LEU A 113 -4.22 6.15 20.68
C LEU A 113 -5.55 6.63 20.07
N MET A 114 -5.70 6.50 18.75
CA MET A 114 -6.90 6.98 18.04
C MET A 114 -8.16 6.19 18.43
N GLU A 115 -8.06 4.88 18.60
CA GLU A 115 -9.16 4.04 19.11
C GLU A 115 -9.57 4.46 20.52
N LYS A 116 -8.59 4.69 21.41
CA LYS A 116 -8.86 5.20 22.76
C LYS A 116 -9.59 6.54 22.72
N MET A 117 -9.18 7.46 21.84
CA MET A 117 -9.80 8.78 21.69
C MET A 117 -11.22 8.70 21.11
N GLY A 118 -11.49 7.74 20.22
CA GLY A 118 -12.80 7.53 19.62
C GLY A 118 -13.78 6.72 20.48
N LYS A 119 -13.31 6.05 21.56
CA LYS A 119 -14.11 5.10 22.34
C LYS A 119 -15.41 5.69 22.90
N ALA A 120 -15.38 6.96 23.32
CA ALA A 120 -16.52 7.64 23.94
C ALA A 120 -17.25 8.61 22.98
N ASP A 121 -16.73 8.86 21.78
CA ASP A 121 -17.28 9.85 20.84
C ASP A 121 -17.26 9.31 19.40
N ARG A 122 -18.47 9.05 18.87
CA ARG A 122 -18.66 8.53 17.52
C ARG A 122 -18.14 9.49 16.44
N ALA A 123 -18.26 10.81 16.62
CA ALA A 123 -17.76 11.79 15.65
C ALA A 123 -16.23 11.77 15.60
N VAL A 124 -15.56 11.59 16.73
CA VAL A 124 -14.10 11.40 16.79
C VAL A 124 -13.70 10.08 16.14
N ALA A 125 -14.41 8.98 16.44
CA ALA A 125 -14.15 7.68 15.82
C ALA A 125 -14.27 7.75 14.28
N LEU A 126 -15.26 8.49 13.75
CA LEU A 126 -15.44 8.68 12.30
C LEU A 126 -14.28 9.47 11.67
N LYS A 127 -13.75 10.50 12.34
CA LYS A 127 -12.58 11.25 11.86
C LYS A 127 -11.33 10.37 11.75
N HIS A 128 -11.17 9.42 12.67
CA HIS A 128 -9.99 8.55 12.75
C HIS A 128 -10.07 7.29 11.89
N ALA A 129 -11.27 6.83 11.53
CA ALA A 129 -11.49 5.55 10.88
C ALA A 129 -10.62 5.33 9.63
N ALA A 130 -10.55 6.32 8.73
CA ALA A 130 -9.76 6.21 7.51
C ALA A 130 -8.25 6.11 7.80
N ARG A 131 -7.74 6.87 8.77
CA ARG A 131 -6.33 6.83 9.17
C ARG A 131 -5.99 5.51 9.86
N ILE A 132 -6.83 5.04 10.78
CA ILE A 132 -6.68 3.73 11.43
C ILE A 132 -6.60 2.63 10.37
N LYS A 133 -7.52 2.60 9.39
CA LYS A 133 -7.53 1.61 8.31
C LYS A 133 -6.20 1.59 7.53
N GLY A 134 -5.71 2.77 7.12
CA GLY A 134 -4.46 2.89 6.37
C GLY A 134 -3.22 2.44 7.17
N LEU A 135 -3.13 2.82 8.45
CA LEU A 135 -2.05 2.41 9.34
C LEU A 135 -2.11 0.90 9.62
N ALA A 136 -3.30 0.37 9.91
CA ALA A 136 -3.52 -1.05 10.23
C ALA A 136 -3.12 -1.95 9.04
N ASN A 137 -3.50 -1.58 7.81
CA ASN A 137 -3.10 -2.33 6.62
C ASN A 137 -1.57 -2.38 6.46
N THR A 138 -0.88 -1.24 6.63
CA THR A 138 0.59 -1.20 6.52
C THR A 138 1.24 -2.01 7.65
N MET A 139 0.75 -1.87 8.88
CA MET A 139 1.25 -2.60 10.05
C MET A 139 1.07 -4.12 9.87
N LYS A 140 -0.11 -4.58 9.45
CA LYS A 140 -0.40 -6.00 9.19
C LYS A 140 0.49 -6.55 8.07
N ASN A 141 0.67 -5.79 6.98
CA ASN A 141 1.57 -6.17 5.89
C ASN A 141 3.03 -6.30 6.35
N TYR A 142 3.53 -5.35 7.15
CA TYR A 142 4.92 -5.38 7.62
C TYR A 142 5.15 -6.50 8.63
N ARG A 143 4.21 -6.75 9.54
CA ARG A 143 4.28 -7.89 10.47
C ARG A 143 4.27 -9.23 9.72
N GLY A 144 3.42 -9.37 8.71
CA GLY A 144 3.42 -10.58 7.85
C GLY A 144 4.73 -10.76 7.10
N LYS A 145 5.31 -9.68 6.56
CA LYS A 145 6.62 -9.69 5.91
C LYS A 145 7.71 -10.12 6.88
N LEU A 146 7.81 -9.51 8.06
CA LEU A 146 8.80 -9.85 9.09
C LEU A 146 8.72 -11.33 9.48
N GLN A 147 7.51 -11.83 9.76
CA GLN A 147 7.33 -13.26 10.07
C GLN A 147 7.78 -14.15 8.91
N GLY A 148 7.49 -13.76 7.66
CA GLY A 148 7.96 -14.48 6.48
C GLY A 148 9.49 -14.44 6.34
N MET A 149 10.11 -13.30 6.63
CA MET A 149 11.56 -13.07 6.47
C MET A 149 12.33 -13.94 7.45
N GLU A 150 11.87 -13.96 8.71
CA GLU A 150 12.38 -14.82 9.77
C GLU A 150 12.19 -16.31 9.43
N ARG A 151 10.98 -16.72 9.05
CA ARG A 151 10.66 -18.12 8.71
C ARG A 151 11.55 -18.66 7.59
N VAL A 152 11.86 -17.82 6.59
CA VAL A 152 12.65 -18.22 5.43
C VAL A 152 14.16 -18.04 5.68
N GLY A 153 14.56 -17.22 6.66
CA GLY A 153 15.95 -16.84 6.88
C GLY A 153 16.50 -16.06 5.67
N ILE A 154 15.73 -15.09 5.16
CA ILE A 154 15.99 -14.50 3.83
C ILE A 154 17.32 -13.72 3.77
N VAL A 155 17.72 -13.08 4.87
CA VAL A 155 18.99 -12.33 4.95
C VAL A 155 20.17 -13.28 4.76
N ASP A 156 20.20 -14.40 5.47
CA ASP A 156 21.31 -15.35 5.39
C ASP A 156 21.33 -16.09 4.05
N ARG A 157 20.16 -16.41 3.48
CA ARG A 157 20.07 -16.90 2.10
C ARG A 157 20.66 -15.90 1.11
N LYS A 158 20.40 -14.60 1.30
CA LYS A 158 20.95 -13.55 0.42
C LYS A 158 22.46 -13.41 0.58
N LYS A 159 23.00 -13.50 1.79
CA LYS A 159 24.46 -13.53 2.03
C LYS A 159 25.13 -14.70 1.29
N GLU A 160 24.50 -15.88 1.31
CA GLU A 160 25.04 -17.03 0.59
C GLU A 160 24.97 -16.85 -0.93
N GLU A 161 23.86 -16.33 -1.46
CA GLU A 161 23.75 -15.96 -2.88
C GLU A 161 24.84 -14.95 -3.30
N GLU A 162 25.08 -13.95 -2.46
CA GLU A 162 26.11 -12.93 -2.65
C GLU A 162 27.52 -13.53 -2.62
N ARG A 163 27.81 -14.46 -1.72
CA ARG A 163 29.10 -15.18 -1.68
C ARG A 163 29.37 -15.96 -2.97
N LEU A 164 28.34 -16.59 -3.52
CA LEU A 164 28.43 -17.28 -4.82
C LEU A 164 28.63 -16.29 -5.97
N LEU A 165 27.94 -15.15 -5.94
CA LEU A 165 28.10 -14.08 -6.93
C LEU A 165 29.51 -13.48 -6.89
N GLU A 166 30.09 -13.24 -5.72
CA GLU A 166 31.47 -12.79 -5.56
C GLU A 166 32.48 -13.80 -6.12
N SER A 167 32.25 -15.09 -5.86
CA SER A 167 33.06 -16.17 -6.42
C SER A 167 32.99 -16.18 -7.95
N PHE A 168 31.79 -15.98 -8.52
CA PHE A 168 31.58 -15.85 -9.95
C PHE A 168 32.30 -14.62 -10.53
N ILE A 169 32.21 -13.47 -9.88
CA ILE A 169 32.93 -12.24 -10.27
C ILE A 169 34.44 -12.48 -10.27
N ALA A 170 34.98 -13.10 -9.22
CA ALA A 170 36.41 -13.32 -9.05
C ALA A 170 37.00 -14.32 -10.06
N ALA A 171 36.18 -15.22 -10.60
CA ALA A 171 36.61 -16.25 -11.55
C ALA A 171 36.99 -15.72 -12.95
N ASP A 172 36.68 -14.46 -13.26
CA ASP A 172 37.03 -13.85 -14.55
C ASP A 172 37.68 -12.46 -14.35
N PRO A 173 38.87 -12.20 -14.92
CA PRO A 173 39.57 -10.93 -14.74
C PRO A 173 38.77 -9.69 -15.20
N ALA A 174 37.96 -9.80 -16.26
CA ALA A 174 37.17 -8.68 -16.76
C ALA A 174 35.96 -8.39 -15.85
N ARG A 175 35.27 -9.43 -15.36
CA ARG A 175 34.22 -9.28 -14.33
C ARG A 175 34.79 -8.70 -13.05
N LYS A 176 35.92 -9.21 -12.58
CA LYS A 176 36.60 -8.69 -11.39
C LYS A 176 36.91 -7.20 -11.55
N ALA A 177 37.51 -6.79 -12.67
CA ALA A 177 37.81 -5.37 -12.94
C ALA A 177 36.54 -4.49 -12.96
N ARG A 178 35.43 -4.98 -13.52
CA ARG A 178 34.17 -4.22 -13.65
C ARG A 178 33.39 -4.10 -12.34
N TYR A 179 33.35 -5.15 -11.52
CA TYR A 179 32.47 -5.24 -10.35
C TYR A 179 33.22 -5.20 -9.00
N THR A 180 34.48 -4.76 -9.00
CA THR A 180 35.29 -4.63 -7.77
C THR A 180 34.57 -3.75 -6.75
N GLY A 181 34.43 -4.26 -5.52
CA GLY A 181 33.84 -3.51 -4.40
C GLY A 181 32.34 -3.29 -4.46
N LEU A 182 31.64 -3.86 -5.46
CA LEU A 182 30.21 -3.62 -5.68
C LEU A 182 29.35 -3.87 -4.43
N LEU A 183 29.43 -5.07 -3.84
CA LEU A 183 28.63 -5.42 -2.66
C LEU A 183 29.08 -4.67 -1.39
N ALA A 184 30.39 -4.40 -1.26
CA ALA A 184 30.93 -3.61 -0.16
C ALA A 184 30.40 -2.15 -0.19
N ASN A 185 30.25 -1.57 -1.38
CA ASN A 185 29.69 -0.22 -1.54
C ASN A 185 28.21 -0.18 -1.15
N PHE A 186 27.42 -1.24 -1.43
CA PHE A 186 26.07 -1.35 -0.89
C PHE A 186 26.08 -1.40 0.64
N ALA A 187 26.93 -2.23 1.24
CA ALA A 187 27.03 -2.36 2.68
C ALA A 187 27.33 -1.01 3.36
N ALA A 188 28.30 -0.26 2.84
CA ALA A 188 28.65 1.06 3.36
C ALA A 188 27.46 2.05 3.38
N VAL A 189 26.66 2.09 2.31
CA VAL A 189 25.48 2.96 2.27
C VAL A 189 24.43 2.52 3.31
N TYR A 190 24.17 1.22 3.45
CA TYR A 190 23.19 0.73 4.42
C TYR A 190 23.65 0.88 5.88
N ASP A 191 24.96 0.83 6.14
CA ASP A 191 25.52 1.12 7.47
C ASP A 191 25.28 2.60 7.86
N GLU A 192 25.49 3.54 6.92
CA GLU A 192 25.15 4.95 7.15
C GLU A 192 23.64 5.16 7.36
N MET A 193 22.80 4.51 6.54
CA MET A 193 21.35 4.58 6.67
C MET A 193 20.87 4.05 8.03
N ARG A 194 21.47 2.96 8.51
CA ARG A 194 21.18 2.36 9.82
C ARG A 194 21.55 3.32 10.95
N ALA A 195 22.72 3.94 10.88
CA ALA A 195 23.23 4.82 11.93
C ALA A 195 22.30 6.00 12.21
N SER A 196 21.61 6.55 11.20
CA SER A 196 20.69 7.69 11.39
C SER A 196 19.19 7.33 11.33
N ALA A 197 18.84 6.04 11.20
CA ALA A 197 17.49 5.60 10.84
C ALA A 197 16.40 6.15 11.78
N VAL A 198 16.57 5.96 13.09
CA VAL A 198 15.56 6.36 14.10
C VAL A 198 15.39 7.88 14.13
N TYR A 199 16.48 8.63 14.08
CA TYR A 199 16.46 10.09 14.06
C TYR A 199 15.76 10.63 12.80
N ARG A 200 16.09 10.07 11.64
CA ARG A 200 15.49 10.43 10.35
C ARG A 200 14.00 10.12 10.30
N MET A 201 13.61 8.92 10.74
CA MET A 201 12.20 8.54 10.82
C MET A 201 11.42 9.42 11.80
N LEU A 202 12.02 9.79 12.94
CA LEU A 202 11.42 10.71 13.90
C LEU A 202 11.11 12.07 13.26
N LEU A 203 12.09 12.70 12.60
CA LEU A 203 11.86 13.99 11.95
C LEU A 203 10.81 13.85 10.83
N ASN A 204 10.92 12.82 9.99
CA ASN A 204 9.91 12.56 8.96
C ASN A 204 8.49 12.42 9.56
N TYR A 205 8.34 11.77 10.71
CA TYR A 205 7.06 11.61 11.40
C TYR A 205 6.54 12.89 12.07
N LEU A 206 7.41 13.77 12.56
CA LEU A 206 6.98 15.09 13.01
C LEU A 206 6.33 15.86 11.86
N ARG A 207 6.89 15.74 10.66
CA ARG A 207 6.35 16.37 9.47
C ARG A 207 5.12 15.67 8.89
N SER A 208 5.04 14.34 8.94
CA SER A 208 3.97 13.59 8.25
C SER A 208 2.77 13.23 9.13
N ASN A 209 2.97 13.09 10.45
CA ASN A 209 1.96 12.51 11.35
C ASN A 209 1.31 13.53 12.30
N VAL A 210 1.91 14.72 12.44
CA VAL A 210 1.35 15.89 13.14
C VAL A 210 0.79 16.85 12.10
N ASN A 211 -0.53 16.95 12.01
CA ASN A 211 -1.22 17.69 10.95
C ASN A 211 -0.86 19.18 10.97
N LEU A 212 -0.95 19.84 12.12
CA LEU A 212 -0.69 21.29 12.15
C LEU A 212 0.79 21.62 11.88
N LEU A 213 1.72 20.77 12.32
CA LEU A 213 3.15 20.94 12.01
C LEU A 213 3.45 20.65 10.53
N ASN A 214 2.74 19.71 9.91
CA ASN A 214 2.80 19.49 8.47
C ASN A 214 2.38 20.76 7.70
N PHE A 215 1.25 21.35 8.08
CA PHE A 215 0.75 22.58 7.42
C PHE A 215 1.73 23.74 7.62
N ALA A 216 2.29 23.88 8.83
CA ALA A 216 3.32 24.86 9.11
C ALA A 216 4.56 24.69 8.22
N ALA A 217 5.02 23.44 8.04
CA ALA A 217 6.15 23.12 7.17
C ALA A 217 5.84 23.44 5.70
N MET A 218 4.64 23.09 5.22
CA MET A 218 4.20 23.41 3.85
C MET A 218 4.10 24.92 3.61
N ILE A 219 3.60 25.70 4.58
CA ILE A 219 3.55 27.16 4.50
C ILE A 219 4.96 27.74 4.42
N ASN A 220 5.85 27.32 5.33
CA ASN A 220 7.25 27.76 5.33
C ASN A 220 7.93 27.43 3.99
N GLU A 221 7.78 26.23 3.48
CA GLU A 221 8.38 25.80 2.22
C GLU A 221 7.78 26.49 1.00
N ALA A 222 6.46 26.63 0.91
CA ALA A 222 5.83 27.40 -0.16
C ALA A 222 6.40 28.82 -0.23
N SER A 223 6.63 29.44 0.93
CA SER A 223 7.20 30.79 0.98
C SER A 223 8.65 30.90 0.46
N LEU A 224 9.38 29.78 0.46
CA LEU A 224 10.76 29.68 -0.02
C LEU A 224 10.84 29.22 -1.48
N GLU A 225 9.95 28.31 -1.89
CA GLU A 225 9.93 27.71 -3.23
C GLU A 225 9.18 28.58 -4.24
N ARG A 226 8.02 29.14 -3.88
CA ARG A 226 7.17 29.91 -4.81
C ARG A 226 7.86 31.15 -5.41
N PRO A 227 8.78 31.85 -4.72
CA PRO A 227 9.56 32.94 -5.32
C PRO A 227 10.59 32.49 -6.38
N LYS A 228 10.99 31.21 -6.40
CA LYS A 228 11.93 30.68 -7.41
C LYS A 228 11.25 30.55 -8.77
N LYS A 229 12.05 30.41 -9.84
CA LYS A 229 11.53 30.03 -11.16
C LYS A 229 10.86 28.67 -11.07
N ASP A 230 9.76 28.46 -11.79
CA ASP A 230 8.94 27.24 -11.63
C ASP A 230 9.74 25.93 -11.79
N ILE A 231 10.68 25.90 -12.73
CA ILE A 231 11.54 24.73 -12.99
C ILE A 231 12.58 24.46 -11.89
N GLU A 232 12.87 25.44 -11.04
CA GLU A 232 13.81 25.35 -9.92
C GLU A 232 13.11 25.00 -8.59
N ARG A 233 11.77 24.89 -8.61
CA ARG A 233 10.95 24.55 -7.43
C ARG A 233 10.99 23.06 -7.16
N GLU A 234 10.88 22.71 -5.89
CA GLU A 234 10.50 21.35 -5.51
C GLU A 234 9.14 20.96 -6.16
N PRO A 235 8.96 19.71 -6.62
CA PRO A 235 7.82 19.32 -7.43
C PRO A 235 6.45 19.70 -6.86
N GLU A 236 6.26 19.61 -5.54
CA GLU A 236 5.00 19.90 -4.86
C GLU A 236 4.58 21.38 -4.95
N TYR A 237 5.52 22.28 -5.24
CA TYR A 237 5.32 23.72 -5.29
C TYR A 237 5.39 24.29 -6.71
N MET A 238 5.60 23.45 -7.73
CA MET A 238 5.46 23.83 -9.13
C MET A 238 4.01 24.24 -9.45
N ASP A 239 3.80 25.18 -10.37
CA ASP A 239 2.49 25.75 -10.69
C ASP A 239 1.45 24.70 -11.07
N ARG A 240 1.87 23.66 -11.81
CA ARG A 240 1.01 22.53 -12.20
C ARG A 240 0.53 21.67 -11.02
N ASN A 241 1.29 21.62 -9.92
CA ASN A 241 1.06 20.70 -8.80
C ASN A 241 0.50 21.41 -7.57
N PHE A 242 0.82 22.69 -7.38
CA PHE A 242 0.49 23.46 -6.18
C PHE A 242 -1.02 23.51 -5.87
N PRO A 243 -1.94 23.63 -6.83
CA PRO A 243 -3.38 23.55 -6.54
C PRO A 243 -3.78 22.23 -5.86
N GLN A 244 -3.17 21.10 -6.28
CA GLN A 244 -3.41 19.80 -5.65
C GLN A 244 -2.79 19.75 -4.25
N THR A 245 -1.61 20.33 -4.06
CA THR A 245 -0.96 20.47 -2.74
C THR A 245 -1.87 21.22 -1.76
N LYS A 246 -2.41 22.38 -2.15
CA LYS A 246 -3.36 23.16 -1.32
C LYS A 246 -4.60 22.35 -0.97
N ARG A 247 -5.18 21.68 -1.97
CA ARG A 247 -6.37 20.83 -1.75
C ARG A 247 -6.11 19.68 -0.76
N ARG A 248 -4.93 19.07 -0.77
CA ARG A 248 -4.57 17.99 0.18
C ARG A 248 -4.56 18.50 1.62
N VAL A 249 -3.99 19.69 1.85
CA VAL A 249 -3.97 20.35 3.17
C VAL A 249 -5.39 20.61 3.67
N GLU A 250 -6.25 21.18 2.82
CA GLU A 250 -7.64 21.47 3.18
C GLU A 250 -8.44 20.21 3.52
N LEU A 251 -8.24 19.12 2.77
CA LEU A 251 -8.89 17.85 3.04
C LEU A 251 -8.40 17.22 4.35
N ALA A 252 -7.11 17.36 4.68
CA ALA A 252 -6.57 16.87 5.95
C ALA A 252 -7.21 17.59 7.16
N LEU A 253 -7.50 18.89 7.04
CA LEU A 253 -8.22 19.66 8.06
C LEU A 253 -9.66 19.17 8.30
N ASN A 254 -10.31 18.49 7.35
CA ASN A 254 -11.67 17.97 7.55
C ASN A 254 -11.72 16.86 8.62
N ASN A 255 -10.67 16.05 8.70
CA ASN A 255 -10.57 14.94 9.65
C ASN A 255 -9.69 15.29 10.87
N TYR A 256 -9.36 16.57 11.03
CA TYR A 256 -8.54 17.03 12.15
C TYR A 256 -9.29 16.92 13.48
N TYR A 257 -8.59 16.38 14.48
CA TYR A 257 -9.01 16.33 15.87
C TYR A 257 -7.81 16.68 16.75
N GLU A 258 -7.83 17.89 17.28
CA GLU A 258 -6.71 18.50 18.00
C GLU A 258 -6.13 17.64 19.12
N PRO A 259 -6.92 17.03 20.02
CA PRO A 259 -6.36 16.24 21.12
C PRO A 259 -5.49 15.07 20.65
N THR A 260 -5.83 14.46 19.51
CA THR A 260 -5.00 13.41 18.90
C THR A 260 -3.72 13.99 18.29
N ASP A 261 -3.81 15.11 17.58
CA ASP A 261 -2.63 15.76 16.97
C ASP A 261 -1.60 16.17 18.04
N ARG A 262 -2.08 16.77 19.14
CA ARG A 262 -1.27 17.14 20.30
C ARG A 262 -0.61 15.93 20.95
N ALA A 263 -1.35 14.83 21.13
CA ALA A 263 -0.81 13.62 21.74
C ALA A 263 0.28 12.95 20.88
N ILE A 264 0.07 12.89 19.55
CA ILE A 264 1.09 12.39 18.61
C ILE A 264 2.34 13.28 18.64
N PHE A 265 2.15 14.60 18.63
CA PHE A 265 3.26 15.53 18.66
C PHE A 265 4.05 15.46 19.97
N LYS A 266 3.37 15.40 21.12
CA LYS A 266 3.99 15.20 22.43
C LYS A 266 4.84 13.93 22.43
N GLU A 267 4.30 12.80 21.97
CA GLU A 267 5.01 11.53 21.94
C GLU A 267 6.29 11.61 21.09
N LEU A 268 6.22 12.22 19.91
CA LEU A 268 7.40 12.41 19.05
C LEU A 268 8.45 13.31 19.71
N LEU A 269 8.04 14.37 20.40
CA LEU A 269 8.97 15.22 21.16
C LEU A 269 9.67 14.44 22.30
N VAL A 270 8.93 13.61 23.03
CA VAL A 270 9.50 12.76 24.10
C VAL A 270 10.47 11.73 23.52
N ARG A 271 10.12 11.08 22.40
CA ARG A 271 11.02 10.16 21.69
C ARG A 271 12.28 10.86 21.22
N GLY A 272 12.15 12.05 20.62
CA GLY A 272 13.29 12.84 20.18
C GLY A 272 14.19 13.31 21.31
N ALA A 273 13.65 13.70 22.46
CA ALA A 273 14.44 14.07 23.62
C ALA A 273 15.36 12.93 24.13
N ARG A 274 15.12 11.68 23.73
CA ARG A 274 15.97 10.52 24.04
C ARG A 274 17.13 10.32 23.05
N LEU A 275 17.08 10.92 21.86
CA LEU A 275 18.10 10.80 20.83
C LEU A 275 19.16 11.91 20.96
N ALA A 276 20.43 11.57 20.85
CA ALA A 276 21.52 12.55 21.00
C ALA A 276 21.50 13.60 19.88
N GLU A 277 21.26 13.16 18.66
CA GLU A 277 21.20 13.97 17.44
C GLU A 277 20.04 14.99 17.51
N ALA A 278 18.88 14.56 17.99
CA ALA A 278 17.73 15.44 18.14
C ALA A 278 17.94 16.52 19.22
N ARG A 279 18.72 16.25 20.26
CA ARG A 279 19.02 17.24 21.32
C ARG A 279 19.84 18.43 20.84
N ALA A 280 20.44 18.38 19.65
CA ALA A 280 21.06 19.54 19.03
C ALA A 280 20.03 20.61 18.61
N LEU A 281 18.76 20.21 18.43
CA LEU A 281 17.68 21.10 18.06
C LEU A 281 16.99 21.67 19.31
N PRO A 282 16.77 23.00 19.40
CA PRO A 282 16.26 23.65 20.62
C PRO A 282 14.98 23.05 21.20
N ALA A 283 14.03 22.66 20.33
CA ALA A 283 12.76 22.07 20.73
C ALA A 283 12.92 20.79 21.55
N PHE A 284 13.90 19.94 21.23
CA PHE A 284 14.15 18.70 21.97
C PHE A 284 15.14 18.92 23.12
N ALA A 285 16.08 19.85 22.99
CA ALA A 285 17.04 20.18 24.04
C ALA A 285 16.32 20.59 25.35
N ALA A 286 15.34 21.49 25.24
CA ALA A 286 14.55 21.96 26.38
C ALA A 286 13.78 20.82 27.07
N ILE A 287 13.23 19.89 26.28
CA ILE A 287 12.49 18.74 26.79
C ILE A 287 13.45 17.72 27.41
N ALA A 288 14.62 17.49 26.81
CA ALA A 288 15.61 16.56 27.31
C ALA A 288 16.20 16.99 28.66
N ALA A 289 16.39 18.29 28.87
CA ALA A 289 16.89 18.89 30.10
C ALA A 289 15.88 18.87 31.26
N ALA A 290 14.58 18.67 30.97
CA ALA A 290 13.55 18.64 31.99
C ALA A 290 13.61 17.35 32.83
N ALA A 291 13.32 17.49 34.12
CA ALA A 291 13.18 16.36 35.05
C ALA A 291 12.02 15.44 34.64
N ASP A 292 10.87 16.04 34.31
CA ASP A 292 9.72 15.36 33.74
C ASP A 292 9.56 15.75 32.26
N LYS A 293 10.05 14.85 31.39
CA LYS A 293 10.05 15.04 29.93
C LYS A 293 8.63 15.05 29.36
N ASP A 294 7.74 14.26 29.95
CA ASP A 294 6.34 14.16 29.53
C ASP A 294 5.61 15.47 29.80
N LYS A 295 5.74 16.01 31.02
CA LYS A 295 5.13 17.30 31.39
C LYS A 295 5.73 18.48 30.62
N ALA A 296 7.04 18.45 30.38
CA ALA A 296 7.71 19.47 29.58
C ALA A 296 7.22 19.45 28.12
N ALA A 297 7.13 18.27 27.50
CA ALA A 297 6.59 18.12 26.15
C ALA A 297 5.11 18.54 26.07
N GLU A 298 4.30 18.17 27.06
CA GLU A 298 2.90 18.58 27.13
C GLU A 298 2.74 20.11 27.21
N SER A 299 3.52 20.75 28.07
CA SER A 299 3.53 22.22 28.22
C SER A 299 3.99 22.92 26.95
N PHE A 300 5.02 22.38 26.29
CA PHE A 300 5.53 22.88 25.01
C PHE A 300 4.44 22.83 23.93
N VAL A 301 3.78 21.67 23.76
CA VAL A 301 2.69 21.50 22.79
C VAL A 301 1.51 22.41 23.12
N ALA A 302 1.11 22.50 24.39
CA ALA A 302 0.00 23.37 24.81
C ALA A 302 0.26 24.85 24.48
N ASN A 303 1.50 25.32 24.67
CA ASN A 303 1.89 26.69 24.37
C ASN A 303 1.85 27.02 22.86
N LEU A 304 2.24 26.06 22.00
CA LEU A 304 2.16 26.21 20.55
C LEU A 304 0.69 26.23 20.09
N TYR A 305 -0.11 25.28 20.55
CA TYR A 305 -1.49 25.10 20.11
C TYR A 305 -2.42 26.20 20.62
N GLY A 306 -2.17 26.75 21.81
CA GLY A 306 -2.95 27.87 22.36
C GLY A 306 -2.74 29.20 21.61
N ARG A 307 -1.75 29.28 20.72
CA ARG A 307 -1.37 30.51 20.00
C ARG A 307 -1.41 30.39 18.48
N THR A 308 -1.39 29.16 17.94
CA THR A 308 -1.44 28.93 16.49
C THR A 308 -2.84 29.16 15.91
N ARG A 309 -2.88 29.65 14.67
CA ARG A 309 -4.10 29.81 13.87
C ARG A 309 -4.24 28.74 12.79
N LEU A 310 -3.36 27.75 12.74
CA LEU A 310 -3.36 26.70 11.71
C LEU A 310 -4.55 25.73 11.77
N HIS A 311 -5.40 25.84 12.79
CA HIS A 311 -6.69 25.14 12.84
C HIS A 311 -7.77 25.81 11.97
N ASP A 312 -7.57 27.08 11.57
CA ASP A 312 -8.45 27.84 10.70
C ASP A 312 -8.08 27.59 9.22
N LYS A 313 -9.05 27.05 8.46
CA LYS A 313 -8.86 26.73 7.04
C LYS A 313 -8.57 27.96 6.18
N ASP A 314 -9.22 29.08 6.46
CA ASP A 314 -9.06 30.30 5.67
C ASP A 314 -7.72 30.97 5.98
N PHE A 315 -7.26 30.87 7.24
CA PHE A 315 -5.91 31.25 7.60
C PHE A 315 -4.87 30.41 6.84
N VAL A 316 -5.00 29.08 6.86
CA VAL A 316 -4.06 28.17 6.17
C VAL A 316 -4.04 28.42 4.66
N ARG A 317 -5.22 28.58 4.03
CA ARG A 317 -5.34 28.94 2.61
C ARG A 317 -4.59 30.22 2.28
N THR A 318 -4.85 31.27 3.06
CA THR A 318 -4.23 32.57 2.85
C THR A 318 -2.71 32.49 3.07
N ALA A 319 -2.26 31.78 4.10
CA ALA A 319 -0.84 31.64 4.43
C ALA A 319 -0.04 30.89 3.34
N LEU A 320 -0.63 29.89 2.69
CA LEU A 320 0.02 29.14 1.61
C LEU A 320 0.34 29.98 0.37
N ASP A 321 -0.43 31.04 0.13
CA ASP A 321 -0.24 31.93 -1.02
C ASP A 321 0.68 33.14 -0.71
N LYS A 322 1.15 33.28 0.55
CA LYS A 322 1.99 34.41 0.98
C LYS A 322 3.50 34.18 0.77
N PRO A 323 4.27 35.21 0.39
CA PRO A 323 5.73 35.16 0.37
C PRO A 323 6.33 35.15 1.79
N SER A 324 7.60 34.77 1.91
CA SER A 324 8.29 34.57 3.20
C SER A 324 8.35 35.81 4.10
N ALA A 325 8.42 37.01 3.52
CA ALA A 325 8.39 38.27 4.27
C ALA A 325 7.07 38.44 5.04
N ASP A 326 5.95 38.03 4.45
CA ASP A 326 4.62 38.18 5.04
C ASP A 326 4.32 37.06 6.06
N LEU A 327 5.05 35.94 6.01
CA LEU A 327 4.95 34.88 7.02
C LEU A 327 5.50 35.34 8.39
N LYS A 328 6.60 36.09 8.40
CA LYS A 328 7.18 36.63 9.64
C LYS A 328 6.21 37.57 10.37
N VAL A 329 5.37 38.27 9.61
CA VAL A 329 4.33 39.15 10.15
C VAL A 329 3.18 38.35 10.79
N MET A 330 2.95 37.10 10.36
CA MET A 330 1.90 36.25 10.93
C MET A 330 2.24 35.73 12.33
N ASN A 331 3.53 35.67 12.70
CA ASN A 331 4.01 35.32 14.05
C ASN A 331 3.33 34.06 14.63
N ASP A 332 3.09 33.07 13.76
CA ASP A 332 2.47 31.80 14.15
C ASP A 332 3.55 30.85 14.70
N PRO A 333 3.40 30.38 15.95
CA PRO A 333 4.47 29.64 16.63
C PRO A 333 4.76 28.27 16.02
N LEU A 334 3.80 27.64 15.32
CA LEU A 334 4.05 26.39 14.61
C LEU A 334 4.81 26.63 13.31
N VAL A 335 4.55 27.74 12.61
CA VAL A 335 5.32 28.16 11.42
C VAL A 335 6.76 28.49 11.81
N GLU A 336 6.98 29.18 12.92
CA GLU A 336 8.32 29.45 13.45
C GLU A 336 9.06 28.15 13.82
N LEU A 337 8.38 27.22 14.50
CA LEU A 337 8.97 25.92 14.81
C LEU A 337 9.34 25.18 13.52
N ALA A 338 8.45 25.14 12.53
CA ALA A 338 8.73 24.49 11.25
C ALA A 338 9.92 25.12 10.54
N ALA A 339 10.01 26.45 10.52
CA ALA A 339 11.16 27.18 9.98
C ALA A 339 12.47 26.85 10.72
N SER A 340 12.42 26.69 12.05
CA SER A 340 13.60 26.33 12.85
C SER A 340 14.10 24.90 12.60
N LEU A 341 13.20 23.97 12.28
CA LEU A 341 13.53 22.58 11.96
C LEU A 341 13.96 22.40 10.49
N TYR A 342 13.54 23.32 9.61
CA TYR A 342 13.73 23.22 8.16
C TYR A 342 15.18 23.00 7.69
N PRO A 343 16.22 23.66 8.26
CA PRO A 343 17.61 23.39 7.88
C PRO A 343 18.03 21.94 8.09
N GLU A 344 17.63 21.34 9.21
CA GLU A 344 17.95 19.94 9.50
C GLU A 344 17.17 18.98 8.60
N TYR A 345 15.91 19.29 8.29
CA TYR A 345 15.15 18.55 7.27
C TYR A 345 15.84 18.59 5.90
N LYS A 346 16.33 19.76 5.44
CA LYS A 346 17.05 19.87 4.17
C LYS A 346 18.38 19.11 4.18
N LYS A 347 19.09 19.11 5.31
CA LYS A 347 20.33 18.34 5.49
C LYS A 347 20.06 16.84 5.37
N LEU A 348 19.07 16.30 6.08
CA LEU A 348 18.68 14.89 5.98
C LEU A 348 18.22 14.52 4.57
N ARG A 349 17.42 15.37 3.93
CA ARG A 349 16.99 15.14 2.55
C ARG A 349 18.16 15.07 1.57
N LYS A 350 19.14 15.98 1.69
CA LYS A 350 20.36 15.95 0.88
C LYS A 350 21.17 14.66 1.10
N GLN A 351 21.19 14.15 2.33
CA GLN A 351 21.84 12.88 2.64
C GLN A 351 21.09 11.69 2.02
N GLU A 352 19.76 11.68 2.09
CA GLU A 352 18.92 10.68 1.40
C GLU A 352 19.12 10.72 -0.12
N ASP A 353 19.19 11.91 -0.72
CA ASP A 353 19.46 12.09 -2.15
C ASP A 353 20.86 11.55 -2.53
N ALA A 354 21.87 11.75 -1.68
CA ALA A 354 23.22 11.23 -1.90
C ALA A 354 23.28 9.70 -1.82
N TRP A 355 22.60 9.09 -0.85
CA TRP A 355 22.46 7.63 -0.78
C TRP A 355 21.71 7.07 -1.98
N SER A 356 20.59 7.68 -2.36
CA SER A 356 19.82 7.27 -3.54
C SER A 356 20.68 7.35 -4.80
N GLY A 357 21.37 8.48 -5.03
CA GLY A 357 22.24 8.64 -6.20
C GLY A 357 23.38 7.62 -6.25
N THR A 358 23.93 7.23 -5.09
CA THR A 358 24.92 6.16 -5.00
C THR A 358 24.30 4.80 -5.34
N LEU A 359 23.18 4.45 -4.72
CA LEU A 359 22.49 3.18 -4.97
C LEU A 359 22.00 3.07 -6.43
N ASP A 360 21.49 4.15 -7.02
CA ASP A 360 21.02 4.22 -8.41
C ASP A 360 22.15 3.94 -9.41
N ALA A 361 23.40 4.26 -9.07
CA ALA A 361 24.58 3.89 -9.86
C ALA A 361 25.01 2.43 -9.66
N LEU A 362 24.80 1.87 -8.45
CA LEU A 362 25.20 0.50 -8.10
C LEU A 362 24.21 -0.57 -8.59
N TYR A 363 22.90 -0.31 -8.52
CA TYR A 363 21.87 -1.29 -8.89
C TYR A 363 21.97 -1.79 -10.34
N PRO A 364 22.22 -0.94 -11.36
CA PRO A 364 22.42 -1.41 -12.72
C PRO A 364 23.58 -2.42 -12.84
N LEU A 365 24.69 -2.18 -12.12
CA LEU A 365 25.84 -3.09 -12.11
C LEU A 365 25.49 -4.42 -11.43
N LEU A 366 24.75 -4.37 -10.32
CA LEU A 366 24.27 -5.54 -9.62
C LEU A 366 23.34 -6.38 -10.50
N LEU A 367 22.36 -5.75 -11.15
CA LEU A 367 21.43 -6.45 -12.05
C LEU A 367 22.15 -7.03 -13.25
N GLU A 368 23.12 -6.31 -13.82
CA GLU A 368 23.94 -6.81 -14.92
C GLU A 368 24.68 -8.09 -14.54
N VAL A 369 25.44 -8.08 -13.43
CA VAL A 369 26.21 -9.27 -13.02
C VAL A 369 25.31 -10.42 -12.55
N LYS A 370 24.17 -10.12 -11.90
CA LYS A 370 23.18 -11.15 -11.52
C LYS A 370 22.53 -11.78 -12.76
N SER A 371 22.27 -11.00 -13.80
CA SER A 371 21.74 -11.53 -15.07
C SER A 371 22.73 -12.47 -15.75
N GLN A 372 24.04 -12.18 -15.67
CA GLN A 372 25.08 -13.08 -16.16
C GLN A 372 25.18 -14.35 -15.32
N PHE A 373 25.07 -14.22 -14.00
CA PHE A 373 25.16 -15.34 -13.06
C PHE A 373 23.97 -16.30 -13.16
N GLN A 374 22.74 -15.77 -13.23
CA GLN A 374 21.50 -16.55 -13.30
C GLN A 374 21.13 -16.96 -14.73
N ALA A 375 21.69 -16.30 -15.74
CA ALA A 375 21.42 -16.56 -17.16
C ALA A 375 19.91 -16.62 -17.46
N LYS A 376 19.40 -17.81 -17.84
CA LYS A 376 18.00 -18.00 -18.22
C LYS A 376 17.02 -17.92 -17.05
N ASP A 377 17.52 -18.03 -15.82
CA ASP A 377 16.71 -17.99 -14.59
C ASP A 377 16.51 -16.55 -14.07
N PHE A 378 17.14 -15.56 -14.71
CA PHE A 378 16.99 -14.16 -14.33
C PHE A 378 15.60 -13.62 -14.72
N ILE A 379 14.78 -13.29 -13.72
CA ILE A 379 13.49 -12.63 -13.89
C ILE A 379 13.58 -11.23 -13.30
N PRO A 380 13.37 -10.14 -14.06
CA PRO A 380 13.50 -8.78 -13.54
C PRO A 380 12.43 -8.47 -12.47
N ASP A 381 12.83 -7.71 -11.45
CA ASP A 381 11.90 -7.21 -10.43
C ASP A 381 10.74 -6.42 -11.04
N ALA A 382 9.56 -6.49 -10.44
CA ALA A 382 8.40 -5.72 -10.83
C ALA A 382 8.66 -4.21 -10.74
N ASN A 383 8.12 -3.46 -11.70
CA ASN A 383 8.32 -2.02 -11.83
C ASN A 383 7.12 -1.31 -12.49
N SER A 384 5.90 -1.76 -12.19
CA SER A 384 4.63 -1.24 -12.72
C SER A 384 4.45 -1.38 -14.23
N THR A 385 5.20 -2.27 -14.88
CA THR A 385 4.99 -2.63 -16.30
C THR A 385 4.17 -3.91 -16.42
N LEU A 386 3.62 -4.17 -17.60
CA LEU A 386 2.91 -5.40 -17.90
C LEU A 386 3.82 -6.62 -17.70
N ARG A 387 3.36 -7.62 -16.93
CA ARG A 387 4.03 -8.91 -16.72
C ARG A 387 3.05 -10.08 -16.92
N LEU A 388 3.60 -11.25 -17.21
CA LEU A 388 2.90 -12.52 -17.22
C LEU A 388 3.42 -13.38 -16.07
N THR A 389 2.50 -13.96 -15.29
CA THR A 389 2.79 -15.09 -14.40
C THR A 389 1.76 -16.18 -14.66
N PHE A 390 2.14 -17.42 -14.39
CA PHE A 390 1.27 -18.58 -14.53
C PHE A 390 1.37 -19.49 -13.31
N GLY A 391 0.44 -20.42 -13.21
CA GLY A 391 0.35 -21.38 -12.13
C GLY A 391 -0.82 -22.33 -12.36
N ARG A 392 -1.31 -22.91 -11.28
CA ARG A 392 -2.46 -23.80 -11.22
C ARG A 392 -3.37 -23.42 -10.07
N ILE A 393 -4.65 -23.74 -10.20
CA ILE A 393 -5.58 -23.70 -9.08
C ILE A 393 -5.12 -24.71 -8.04
N LYS A 394 -4.76 -24.26 -6.84
CA LYS A 394 -4.13 -25.14 -5.84
C LYS A 394 -4.26 -24.63 -4.42
N GLY A 395 -4.60 -25.52 -3.50
CA GLY A 395 -4.52 -25.29 -2.05
C GLY A 395 -3.08 -25.20 -1.53
N TYR A 396 -2.91 -25.07 -0.22
CA TYR A 396 -1.61 -25.10 0.46
C TYR A 396 -1.75 -25.46 1.94
N SER A 397 -0.62 -25.71 2.60
CA SER A 397 -0.57 -26.03 4.02
C SER A 397 0.27 -24.98 4.76
N PRO A 398 -0.36 -24.05 5.50
CA PRO A 398 0.37 -22.99 6.22
C PRO A 398 1.14 -23.51 7.44
N ALA A 399 0.72 -24.66 7.97
CA ALA A 399 1.28 -25.30 9.16
C ALA A 399 1.09 -26.83 9.06
N ASP A 400 1.79 -27.57 9.92
CA ASP A 400 1.58 -29.01 10.08
C ASP A 400 0.12 -29.32 10.45
N ALA A 401 -0.39 -30.44 9.93
CA ALA A 401 -1.78 -30.89 10.06
C ALA A 401 -2.88 -29.93 9.56
N VAL A 402 -2.53 -28.78 8.96
CA VAL A 402 -3.48 -27.82 8.40
C VAL A 402 -3.40 -27.83 6.89
N HIS A 403 -4.53 -28.06 6.22
CA HIS A 403 -4.63 -27.95 4.77
C HIS A 403 -5.78 -27.00 4.39
N TYR A 404 -5.47 -26.05 3.52
CA TYR A 404 -6.45 -25.17 2.91
C TYR A 404 -6.68 -25.59 1.47
N GLY A 405 -7.92 -25.99 1.18
CA GLY A 405 -8.37 -26.26 -0.19
C GLY A 405 -8.42 -24.99 -1.05
N PRO A 406 -8.47 -25.14 -2.39
CA PRO A 406 -8.37 -24.01 -3.31
C PRO A 406 -9.64 -23.18 -3.46
N PHE A 407 -10.79 -23.63 -2.99
CA PHE A 407 -12.06 -22.91 -3.16
C PHE A 407 -12.73 -22.65 -1.82
N THR A 408 -13.34 -21.48 -1.70
CA THR A 408 -14.41 -21.23 -0.74
C THR A 408 -15.75 -21.15 -1.46
N THR A 409 -16.85 -21.14 -0.70
CA THR A 409 -18.19 -21.16 -1.27
C THR A 409 -19.11 -20.15 -0.57
N LEU A 410 -20.30 -19.92 -1.13
CA LEU A 410 -21.35 -19.14 -0.47
C LEU A 410 -21.66 -19.63 0.95
N ASP A 411 -21.55 -20.94 1.22
CA ASP A 411 -21.84 -21.48 2.55
C ASP A 411 -20.88 -20.91 3.62
N GLY A 412 -19.60 -20.76 3.28
CA GLY A 412 -18.63 -20.10 4.15
C GLY A 412 -18.90 -18.59 4.37
N VAL A 413 -19.56 -17.91 3.42
CA VAL A 413 -20.07 -16.54 3.64
C VAL A 413 -21.13 -16.55 4.75
N LEU A 414 -22.08 -17.48 4.67
CA LEU A 414 -23.18 -17.57 5.63
C LEU A 414 -22.68 -18.02 7.01
N GLU A 415 -21.74 -18.97 7.08
CA GLU A 415 -21.10 -19.42 8.32
C GLU A 415 -20.38 -18.27 9.05
N LYS A 416 -19.71 -17.37 8.31
CA LYS A 416 -19.03 -16.21 8.88
C LYS A 416 -19.98 -15.07 9.26
N THR A 417 -21.25 -15.10 8.85
CA THR A 417 -22.16 -13.97 9.02
C THR A 417 -22.51 -13.75 10.49
N THR A 418 -22.31 -12.52 10.98
CA THR A 418 -22.66 -12.11 12.35
C THR A 418 -23.82 -11.11 12.40
N GLY A 419 -24.25 -10.60 11.24
CA GLY A 419 -25.27 -9.55 11.12
C GLY A 419 -24.75 -8.15 11.50
N ARG A 420 -23.43 -7.97 11.56
CA ARG A 420 -22.77 -6.69 11.84
C ARG A 420 -21.49 -6.57 11.01
N GLU A 421 -21.12 -5.34 10.63
CA GLU A 421 -19.87 -5.07 9.89
C GLU A 421 -18.67 -5.62 10.69
N PRO A 422 -17.71 -6.33 10.06
CA PRO A 422 -17.56 -6.53 8.60
C PRO A 422 -18.22 -7.80 8.02
N PHE A 423 -18.97 -8.57 8.82
CA PHE A 423 -19.62 -9.81 8.42
C PHE A 423 -21.16 -9.68 8.36
N ASP A 424 -21.63 -8.66 7.64
CA ASP A 424 -23.05 -8.30 7.53
C ASP A 424 -23.66 -8.70 6.18
N THR A 425 -23.86 -10.02 5.99
CA THR A 425 -24.34 -10.56 4.70
C THR A 425 -25.77 -10.11 4.39
N PRO A 426 -26.05 -9.60 3.17
CA PRO A 426 -27.41 -9.23 2.76
C PRO A 426 -28.39 -10.42 2.81
N GLY A 427 -29.58 -10.19 3.37
CA GLY A 427 -30.64 -11.20 3.50
C GLY A 427 -30.94 -11.97 2.21
N LYS A 428 -30.91 -11.29 1.05
CA LYS A 428 -31.14 -11.92 -0.26
C LYS A 428 -30.19 -13.07 -0.57
N LEU A 429 -28.95 -13.07 -0.06
CA LEU A 429 -28.04 -14.21 -0.25
C LEU A 429 -28.48 -15.45 0.53
N PHE A 430 -29.07 -15.28 1.72
CA PHE A 430 -29.72 -16.38 2.45
C PHE A 430 -30.92 -16.92 1.70
N ASP A 431 -31.76 -16.04 1.13
CA ASP A 431 -32.93 -16.45 0.36
C ASP A 431 -32.54 -17.26 -0.88
N LEU A 432 -31.55 -16.79 -1.65
CA LEU A 432 -31.02 -17.51 -2.81
C LEU A 432 -30.44 -18.87 -2.41
N ARG A 433 -29.70 -18.93 -1.29
CA ARG A 433 -29.15 -20.20 -0.79
C ARG A 433 -30.25 -21.17 -0.36
N LYS A 434 -31.27 -20.69 0.34
CA LYS A 434 -32.41 -21.50 0.80
C LYS A 434 -33.24 -22.03 -0.37
N ALA A 435 -33.41 -21.23 -1.41
CA ALA A 435 -34.12 -21.63 -2.63
C ALA A 435 -33.29 -22.55 -3.54
N GLY A 436 -31.99 -22.70 -3.30
CA GLY A 436 -31.08 -23.40 -4.22
C GLY A 436 -30.91 -22.69 -5.56
N ASP A 437 -31.18 -21.38 -5.63
CA ASP A 437 -31.12 -20.60 -6.87
C ASP A 437 -29.69 -20.19 -7.23
N PHE A 438 -28.88 -21.20 -7.54
CA PHE A 438 -27.49 -21.03 -7.98
C PHE A 438 -27.36 -20.87 -9.50
N GLY A 439 -28.41 -21.22 -10.24
CA GLY A 439 -28.39 -21.31 -11.69
C GLY A 439 -27.24 -22.20 -12.19
N ARG A 440 -26.64 -21.80 -13.32
CA ARG A 440 -25.53 -22.52 -13.97
C ARG A 440 -24.16 -22.33 -13.29
N PHE A 441 -24.11 -21.62 -12.17
CA PHE A 441 -22.85 -21.22 -11.53
C PHE A 441 -22.41 -22.16 -10.40
N LYS A 442 -23.24 -23.13 -10.02
CA LYS A 442 -22.84 -24.22 -9.11
C LYS A 442 -22.21 -25.37 -9.91
N PRO A 443 -20.90 -25.63 -9.78
CA PRO A 443 -20.27 -26.78 -10.42
C PRO A 443 -20.68 -28.10 -9.75
N GLU A 444 -20.51 -29.21 -10.46
CA GLU A 444 -20.68 -30.55 -9.91
C GLU A 444 -19.72 -30.79 -8.72
N GLY A 445 -20.19 -31.48 -7.69
CA GLY A 445 -19.42 -31.76 -6.47
C GLY A 445 -19.36 -30.60 -5.47
N PHE A 446 -20.00 -29.47 -5.75
CA PHE A 446 -20.13 -28.34 -4.82
C PHE A 446 -21.56 -28.23 -4.29
N GLU A 447 -21.66 -27.87 -3.00
CA GLU A 447 -22.93 -27.62 -2.32
C GLU A 447 -23.56 -26.27 -2.71
N SER A 448 -22.72 -25.27 -3.01
CA SER A 448 -23.13 -23.93 -3.43
C SER A 448 -22.14 -23.31 -4.43
N VAL A 449 -22.42 -22.10 -4.90
CA VAL A 449 -21.53 -21.35 -5.82
C VAL A 449 -20.18 -21.11 -5.14
N PRO A 450 -19.04 -21.35 -5.81
CA PRO A 450 -17.71 -21.01 -5.29
C PRO A 450 -17.54 -19.49 -5.23
N ALA A 451 -16.98 -18.98 -4.14
CA ALA A 451 -16.83 -17.53 -3.88
C ALA A 451 -15.43 -17.03 -4.28
N CYS A 452 -14.39 -17.57 -3.65
CA CYS A 452 -13.00 -17.24 -3.95
C CYS A 452 -12.19 -18.49 -4.33
N VAL A 453 -11.06 -18.26 -4.99
CA VAL A 453 -10.17 -19.31 -5.48
C VAL A 453 -8.70 -18.99 -5.19
N LEU A 454 -7.93 -20.00 -4.82
CA LEU A 454 -6.47 -19.97 -4.69
C LEU A 454 -5.75 -20.52 -5.93
N TYR A 455 -4.63 -19.90 -6.26
CA TYR A 455 -3.71 -20.39 -7.28
C TYR A 455 -2.28 -19.96 -6.99
N ASP A 456 -1.31 -20.75 -7.43
CA ASP A 456 0.13 -20.57 -7.14
C ASP A 456 0.85 -19.68 -8.17
N ALA A 457 0.15 -18.71 -8.76
CA ALA A 457 0.80 -17.68 -9.57
C ALA A 457 1.47 -16.61 -8.67
N ASP A 458 2.47 -15.94 -9.23
CA ASP A 458 3.30 -14.98 -8.53
C ASP A 458 2.79 -13.54 -8.71
N THR A 459 2.01 -13.08 -7.74
CA THR A 459 1.48 -11.72 -7.73
C THR A 459 2.10 -10.86 -6.63
N THR A 460 1.99 -9.55 -6.82
CA THR A 460 2.24 -8.50 -5.82
C THR A 460 1.26 -7.34 -5.96
N GLY A 461 1.33 -6.35 -5.07
CA GLY A 461 0.55 -5.12 -5.16
C GLY A 461 0.66 -4.51 -6.56
N GLY A 462 -0.46 -4.05 -7.12
CA GLY A 462 -0.58 -3.67 -8.53
C GLY A 462 -1.23 -4.74 -9.41
N ASN A 463 -1.32 -6.00 -8.96
CA ASN A 463 -2.10 -7.04 -9.66
C ASN A 463 -3.58 -7.07 -9.27
N SER A 464 -4.04 -6.31 -8.28
CA SER A 464 -5.48 -6.26 -7.93
C SER A 464 -6.30 -5.82 -9.15
N GLY A 465 -7.36 -6.56 -9.46
CA GLY A 465 -8.17 -6.43 -10.68
C GLY A 465 -7.62 -7.16 -11.91
N SER A 466 -6.46 -7.82 -11.84
CA SER A 466 -5.90 -8.54 -12.99
C SER A 466 -6.77 -9.75 -13.37
N PRO A 467 -6.99 -10.00 -14.66
CA PRO A 467 -7.76 -11.15 -15.12
C PRO A 467 -6.95 -12.44 -14.92
N VAL A 468 -7.54 -13.41 -14.23
CA VAL A 468 -7.02 -14.78 -14.18
C VAL A 468 -7.64 -15.54 -15.34
N LEU A 469 -6.79 -16.06 -16.21
CA LEU A 469 -7.16 -16.68 -17.48
C LEU A 469 -6.86 -18.17 -17.45
N ASN A 470 -7.77 -18.99 -17.98
CA ASN A 470 -7.52 -20.41 -18.18
C ASN A 470 -6.59 -20.68 -19.39
N ALA A 471 -6.28 -21.94 -19.66
CA ALA A 471 -5.44 -22.35 -20.80
C ALA A 471 -5.93 -21.90 -22.19
N ARG A 472 -7.20 -21.48 -22.34
CA ARG A 472 -7.78 -20.94 -23.58
C ARG A 472 -7.77 -19.40 -23.63
N GLY A 473 -7.25 -18.73 -22.60
CA GLY A 473 -7.27 -17.27 -22.51
C GLY A 473 -8.63 -16.67 -22.13
N GLU A 474 -9.49 -17.46 -21.47
CA GLU A 474 -10.82 -17.02 -21.01
C GLU A 474 -10.77 -16.66 -19.52
N LEU A 475 -11.50 -15.60 -19.12
CA LEU A 475 -11.58 -15.11 -17.74
C LEU A 475 -12.27 -16.13 -16.84
N VAL A 476 -11.58 -16.53 -15.77
CA VAL A 476 -12.05 -17.51 -14.78
C VAL A 476 -12.02 -17.01 -13.34
N ALA A 477 -11.25 -15.97 -13.04
CA ALA A 477 -11.28 -15.27 -11.76
C ALA A 477 -10.74 -13.85 -11.93
N VAL A 478 -10.95 -13.00 -10.92
CA VAL A 478 -10.32 -11.66 -10.84
C VAL A 478 -9.42 -11.64 -9.62
N ASN A 479 -8.12 -11.42 -9.81
CA ASN A 479 -7.14 -11.36 -8.71
C ASN A 479 -7.44 -10.15 -7.81
N PHE A 480 -7.43 -10.32 -6.48
CA PHE A 480 -7.60 -9.18 -5.58
C PHE A 480 -6.63 -9.18 -4.39
N ASP A 481 -6.16 -10.35 -3.94
CA ASP A 481 -5.33 -10.44 -2.73
C ASP A 481 -4.33 -11.62 -2.80
N ARG A 482 -3.56 -11.83 -1.74
CA ARG A 482 -2.69 -12.99 -1.52
C ARG A 482 -2.88 -13.52 -0.10
N THR A 483 -2.49 -14.76 0.11
CA THR A 483 -2.45 -15.39 1.45
C THR A 483 -1.42 -14.72 2.36
N TYR A 484 -1.59 -14.88 3.67
CA TYR A 484 -0.81 -14.16 4.67
C TYR A 484 0.66 -14.54 4.61
N GLU A 485 0.93 -15.83 4.44
CA GLU A 485 2.25 -16.41 4.26
C GLU A 485 2.93 -15.92 2.97
N ALA A 486 2.16 -15.45 1.98
CA ALA A 486 2.63 -14.92 0.71
C ALA A 486 2.93 -13.41 0.75
N THR A 487 2.76 -12.73 1.89
CA THR A 487 3.12 -11.30 2.03
C THR A 487 4.60 -11.02 1.81
N ILE A 488 5.47 -12.05 1.94
CA ILE A 488 6.90 -12.00 1.62
C ILE A 488 7.22 -12.12 0.12
N ASN A 489 6.26 -12.42 -0.77
CA ASN A 489 6.52 -12.65 -2.20
C ASN A 489 7.24 -11.47 -2.90
N ASP A 490 7.15 -10.27 -2.33
CA ASP A 490 7.89 -9.10 -2.80
C ASP A 490 9.42 -9.30 -2.71
N TYR A 491 9.90 -10.14 -1.79
CA TYR A 491 11.31 -10.47 -1.56
C TYR A 491 11.66 -11.91 -1.96
N ALA A 492 10.77 -12.88 -1.68
CA ALA A 492 10.99 -14.29 -1.99
C ALA A 492 9.65 -15.01 -2.20
N TRP A 493 9.55 -15.74 -3.32
CA TRP A 493 8.41 -16.56 -3.67
C TRP A 493 8.73 -18.05 -3.46
N SER A 494 7.75 -18.84 -3.00
CA SER A 494 7.86 -20.31 -2.90
C SER A 494 6.54 -20.99 -3.23
N ALA A 495 6.61 -22.09 -3.99
CA ALA A 495 5.45 -22.92 -4.28
C ALA A 495 4.80 -23.54 -3.03
N ASP A 496 5.52 -23.62 -1.90
CA ASP A 496 5.04 -24.25 -0.67
C ASP A 496 3.97 -23.41 0.03
N TYR A 497 4.14 -22.07 0.04
CA TYR A 497 3.26 -21.16 0.79
C TYR A 497 2.63 -20.06 -0.08
N SER A 498 3.18 -19.74 -1.23
CA SER A 498 2.72 -18.60 -2.02
C SER A 498 1.41 -18.94 -2.75
N ARG A 499 0.31 -18.33 -2.32
CA ARG A 499 -0.97 -18.38 -3.06
C ARG A 499 -1.55 -16.97 -3.28
N SER A 500 -1.94 -16.72 -4.51
CA SER A 500 -2.78 -15.58 -4.91
C SER A 500 -4.24 -15.92 -4.69
N ILE A 501 -5.06 -14.92 -4.38
CA ILE A 501 -6.49 -15.02 -4.11
C ILE A 501 -7.25 -14.26 -5.21
N GLY A 502 -8.17 -14.95 -5.88
CA GLY A 502 -9.10 -14.34 -6.82
C GLY A 502 -10.55 -14.56 -6.42
N VAL A 503 -11.44 -13.65 -6.82
CA VAL A 503 -12.88 -13.91 -6.78
C VAL A 503 -13.22 -14.78 -7.99
N ASP A 504 -13.91 -15.90 -7.75
CA ASP A 504 -14.26 -16.84 -8.81
C ASP A 504 -15.27 -16.19 -9.76
N ILE A 505 -15.07 -16.37 -11.08
CA ILE A 505 -15.95 -15.76 -12.08
C ILE A 505 -17.40 -16.22 -11.91
N ARG A 506 -17.63 -17.44 -11.42
CA ARG A 506 -18.97 -17.97 -11.15
C ARG A 506 -19.67 -17.15 -10.07
N TYR A 507 -18.95 -16.71 -9.03
CA TYR A 507 -19.50 -15.82 -8.00
C TYR A 507 -19.84 -14.45 -8.58
N VAL A 508 -18.93 -13.86 -9.37
CA VAL A 508 -19.14 -12.56 -10.03
C VAL A 508 -20.42 -12.59 -10.87
N LEU A 509 -20.55 -13.60 -11.74
CA LEU A 509 -21.70 -13.74 -12.63
C LEU A 509 -22.99 -14.05 -11.85
N TRP A 510 -22.93 -14.92 -10.83
CA TRP A 510 -24.09 -15.25 -9.99
C TRP A 510 -24.59 -14.04 -9.18
N ILE A 511 -23.70 -13.28 -8.54
CA ILE A 511 -24.07 -12.04 -7.84
C ILE A 511 -24.68 -11.04 -8.83
N THR A 512 -24.08 -10.88 -10.02
CA THR A 512 -24.58 -9.94 -11.03
C THR A 512 -25.97 -10.33 -11.54
N GLU A 513 -26.20 -11.62 -11.82
CA GLU A 513 -27.48 -12.11 -12.34
C GLU A 513 -28.55 -12.24 -11.26
N LYS A 514 -28.27 -13.01 -10.19
CA LYS A 514 -29.27 -13.42 -9.19
C LYS A 514 -29.44 -12.40 -8.08
N PHE A 515 -28.34 -11.83 -7.59
CA PHE A 515 -28.41 -10.83 -6.52
C PHE A 515 -28.77 -9.43 -7.06
N ALA A 516 -28.10 -8.96 -8.11
CA ALA A 516 -28.30 -7.61 -8.64
C ALA A 516 -29.40 -7.49 -9.70
N GLY A 517 -29.83 -8.60 -10.32
CA GLY A 517 -30.78 -8.55 -11.43
C GLY A 517 -30.20 -7.91 -12.70
N ALA A 518 -28.87 -7.82 -12.81
CA ALA A 518 -28.16 -7.15 -13.88
C ALA A 518 -27.77 -8.11 -15.02
N GLY A 519 -28.69 -8.99 -15.42
CA GLY A 519 -28.47 -10.01 -16.47
C GLY A 519 -28.04 -9.42 -17.82
N PHE A 520 -28.40 -8.17 -18.12
CA PHE A 520 -27.97 -7.46 -19.32
C PHE A 520 -26.44 -7.32 -19.43
N LEU A 521 -25.71 -7.28 -18.31
CA LEU A 521 -24.24 -7.26 -18.32
C LEU A 521 -23.67 -8.61 -18.76
N LEU A 522 -24.35 -9.72 -18.42
CA LEU A 522 -23.93 -11.05 -18.86
C LEU A 522 -24.15 -11.21 -20.36
N GLU A 523 -25.27 -10.72 -20.88
CA GLU A 523 -25.54 -10.68 -22.32
C GLU A 523 -24.48 -9.86 -23.06
N GLU A 524 -24.09 -8.70 -22.52
CA GLU A 524 -23.01 -7.87 -23.07
C GLU A 524 -21.65 -8.60 -23.06
N MET A 525 -21.39 -9.42 -22.04
CA MET A 525 -20.18 -10.26 -21.95
C MET A 525 -20.23 -11.51 -22.86
N GLY A 526 -21.35 -11.75 -23.56
CA GLY A 526 -21.56 -12.94 -24.36
C GLY A 526 -21.78 -14.21 -23.55
N VAL A 527 -22.13 -14.09 -22.26
CA VAL A 527 -22.51 -15.20 -21.40
C VAL A 527 -24.02 -15.36 -21.51
N GLY A 528 -24.48 -16.43 -22.18
CA GLY A 528 -25.91 -16.67 -22.38
C GLY A 528 -26.69 -16.57 -21.08
N THR A 529 -27.75 -15.76 -21.07
CA THR A 529 -28.76 -15.75 -20.02
C THR A 529 -29.64 -16.96 -20.25
N GLY A 530 -29.64 -17.90 -19.32
CA GLY A 530 -30.59 -19.02 -19.38
C GLY A 530 -31.99 -18.44 -19.25
N LYS A 531 -32.69 -18.28 -20.37
CA LYS A 531 -34.14 -18.09 -20.37
C LYS A 531 -34.82 -19.41 -20.01
#